data_AF-A0A0A0EJX0-F1
#
_entry.id   AF-A0A0A0EJX0-F1
#
_cell.length_a   1.000
_cell.length_b   1.000
_cell.length_c   1.000
_cell.angle_alpha   90.00
_cell.angle_beta   90.00
_cell.angle_gamma   90.00
#
_symmetry.space_group_name_H-M   'P 1'
#
loop_
_entity.id
_entity.type
_entity.pdbx_description
1 polymer ?
#
loop_
_entity_poly.entity_id
_entity_poly.type
_entity_poly.pdbx_seq_one_letter_code
_entity_poly.pdbx_strand_id
1 'polypeptide(L)'
;MSDPTKDPVTMASLVIAARQLLDQMPEQISALLLSGAAGAYVRAVFAPEASWRRRIVEGVAGAFGAIFLGGLVGHVLDSITGGGTWAYLAAGFVMGEGGIAAIRGFRRFILEKGGAK
;
A
#
# COMPACT_ATOMS: atom_id res chain seq x y z
N MET A 1 -1.37 -21.28 27.04
CA MET A 1 -1.27 -21.07 25.58
C MET A 1 -0.68 -19.68 25.39
N SER A 2 0.62 -19.62 25.15
CA SER A 2 1.41 -18.38 25.15
C SER A 2 1.15 -17.60 23.86
N ASP A 3 0.94 -16.29 23.98
CA ASP A 3 0.63 -15.38 22.88
C ASP A 3 1.79 -15.37 21.85
N PRO A 4 1.59 -15.87 20.61
CA PRO A 4 2.65 -16.00 19.61
C PRO A 4 3.21 -14.65 19.14
N THR A 5 2.56 -13.54 19.49
CA THR A 5 3.04 -12.18 19.18
C THR A 5 4.05 -11.64 20.20
N LYS A 6 4.22 -12.31 21.34
CA LYS A 6 5.12 -11.89 22.43
C LYS A 6 6.40 -12.70 22.52
N ASP A 7 6.55 -13.70 21.66
CA ASP A 7 7.73 -14.56 21.64
C ASP A 7 8.83 -13.91 20.77
N PRO A 8 9.95 -13.45 21.35
CA PRO A 8 10.97 -12.69 20.63
C PRO A 8 11.60 -13.48 19.47
N VAL A 9 11.59 -14.82 19.55
CA VAL A 9 12.10 -15.71 18.50
C VAL A 9 11.20 -15.69 17.27
N THR A 10 9.87 -15.64 17.45
CA THR A 10 8.87 -15.58 16.37
C THR A 10 8.90 -14.23 15.65
N MET A 11 9.11 -13.14 16.40
CA MET A 11 9.28 -11.81 15.81
C MET A 11 10.59 -11.71 15.02
N ALA A 12 11.68 -12.27 15.54
CA ALA A 12 12.95 -12.31 14.84
C ALA A 12 12.87 -13.13 13.54
N SER A 13 12.22 -14.29 13.56
CA SER A 13 12.04 -15.12 12.36
C SER A 13 11.15 -14.47 11.31
N LEU A 14 10.09 -13.76 11.72
CA LEU A 14 9.27 -12.94 10.82
C LEU A 14 10.07 -11.82 10.15
N VAL A 15 10.91 -11.12 10.91
CA VAL A 15 11.76 -10.05 10.38
C VAL A 15 12.80 -10.60 9.39
N ILE A 16 13.40 -11.76 9.71
CA ILE A 16 14.37 -12.41 8.82
C ILE A 16 13.68 -12.90 7.54
N ALA A 17 12.51 -13.52 7.65
CA ALA A 17 11.72 -13.96 6.50
C ALA A 17 11.30 -12.77 5.62
N ALA A 18 10.87 -11.67 6.22
CA ALA A 18 10.54 -10.45 5.49
C ALA A 18 11.76 -9.86 4.76
N ARG A 19 12.94 -9.85 5.40
CA ARG A 19 14.20 -9.42 4.76
C ARG A 19 14.61 -10.33 3.62
N GLN A 20 14.57 -11.65 3.80
CA GLN A 20 14.89 -12.61 2.73
C GLN A 20 13.93 -12.49 1.55
N LEU A 21 12.64 -12.26 1.83
CA LEU A 21 11.65 -12.02 0.80
C LEU A 21 11.94 -10.72 0.04
N LEU A 22 12.31 -9.65 0.74
CA LEU A 22 12.71 -8.36 0.14
C LEU A 22 13.99 -8.46 -0.70
N ASP A 23 15.00 -9.18 -0.21
CA ASP A 23 16.30 -9.34 -0.90
C ASP A 23 16.19 -10.18 -2.18
N GLN A 24 15.19 -11.06 -2.26
CA GLN A 24 14.93 -11.89 -3.45
C GLN A 24 13.99 -11.21 -4.47
N MET A 25 13.43 -10.05 -4.15
CA MET A 25 12.49 -9.36 -5.03
C MET A 25 13.19 -8.39 -5.99
N PRO A 26 12.66 -8.22 -7.22
CA PRO A 26 13.06 -7.14 -8.11
C PRO A 26 12.93 -5.78 -7.41
N GLU A 27 13.90 -4.89 -7.66
CA GLU A 27 13.98 -3.56 -7.03
C GLU A 27 12.71 -2.72 -7.25
N GLN A 28 12.02 -2.91 -8.38
CA GLN A 28 10.75 -2.24 -8.64
C GLN A 28 9.65 -2.73 -7.70
N ILE A 29 9.59 -4.03 -7.38
CA ILE A 29 8.56 -4.59 -6.49
C ILE A 29 8.82 -4.15 -5.04
N SER A 30 10.08 -4.10 -4.60
CA SER A 30 10.43 -3.59 -3.27
C SER A 30 10.12 -2.10 -3.14
N ALA A 31 10.36 -1.30 -4.19
CA ALA A 31 9.98 0.10 -4.26
C ALA A 31 8.45 0.29 -4.13
N LEU A 32 7.66 -0.54 -4.80
CA LEU A 32 6.19 -0.49 -4.73
C LEU A 32 5.67 -0.93 -3.37
N LEU A 33 6.25 -1.97 -2.77
CA LEU A 33 5.91 -2.42 -1.42
C LEU A 33 6.25 -1.37 -0.36
N LEU A 34 7.43 -0.76 -0.45
CA LEU A 34 7.85 0.31 0.47
C LEU A 34 6.92 1.52 0.34
N SER A 35 6.55 1.86 -0.90
CA SER A 35 5.62 2.94 -1.20
C SER A 35 4.21 2.68 -0.66
N GLY A 36 3.71 1.45 -0.82
CA GLY A 36 2.44 1.00 -0.24
C GLY A 36 2.45 1.04 1.30
N ALA A 37 3.56 0.66 1.92
CA ALA A 37 3.74 0.73 3.38
C ALA A 37 3.79 2.19 3.88
N ALA A 38 4.49 3.07 3.16
CA ALA A 38 4.55 4.50 3.46
C ALA A 38 3.16 5.14 3.38
N GLY A 39 2.37 4.80 2.35
CA GLY A 39 0.98 5.24 2.24
C GLY A 39 0.12 4.79 3.43
N ALA A 40 0.19 3.51 3.81
CA ALA A 40 -0.53 3.00 4.96
C ALA A 40 -0.15 3.72 6.28
N TYR A 41 1.13 4.06 6.46
CA TYR A 41 1.59 4.84 7.62
C TYR A 41 1.02 6.27 7.62
N VAL A 42 1.11 6.98 6.49
CA VAL A 42 0.54 8.34 6.35
C VAL A 42 -0.95 8.31 6.70
N ARG A 43 -1.68 7.30 6.23
CA ARG A 43 -3.12 7.17 6.52
C ARG A 43 -3.41 6.88 7.99
N ALA A 44 -2.59 6.04 8.62
CA ALA A 44 -2.72 5.75 10.05
C ALA A 44 -2.52 7.00 10.93
N VAL A 45 -1.63 7.91 10.51
CA VAL A 45 -1.31 9.16 11.21
C VAL A 45 -2.34 10.26 10.92
N PHE A 46 -2.68 10.51 9.65
CA PHE A 46 -3.47 11.67 9.24
C PHE A 46 -4.97 11.40 9.09
N ALA A 47 -5.40 10.14 8.92
CA ALA A 47 -6.81 9.76 8.79
C ALA A 47 -7.13 8.53 9.66
N PRO A 48 -7.02 8.64 10.99
CA PRO A 48 -7.18 7.50 11.87
C PRO A 48 -8.63 6.99 11.88
N GLU A 49 -8.90 5.89 11.16
CA GLU A 49 -10.17 5.17 11.29
C GLU A 49 -10.25 4.42 12.63
N ALA A 50 -11.42 4.47 13.29
CA ALA A 50 -11.64 3.85 14.60
C ALA A 50 -11.68 2.31 14.57
N SER A 51 -12.04 1.70 13.43
CA SER A 51 -12.15 0.24 13.32
C SER A 51 -10.86 -0.40 12.80
N TRP A 52 -10.20 -1.19 13.64
CA TRP A 52 -8.94 -1.89 13.32
C TRP A 52 -9.07 -2.81 12.10
N ARG A 53 -10.21 -3.50 11.95
CA ARG A 53 -10.51 -4.35 10.79
C ARG A 53 -10.50 -3.60 9.47
N ARG A 54 -11.01 -2.36 9.46
CA ARG A 54 -11.09 -1.54 8.24
C ARG A 54 -9.74 -0.96 7.86
N ARG A 55 -8.90 -0.60 8.85
CA ARG A 55 -7.49 -0.23 8.64
C ARG A 55 -6.70 -1.33 7.92
N ILE A 56 -6.85 -2.59 8.32
CA ILE A 56 -6.14 -3.70 7.64
C ILE A 56 -6.62 -3.82 6.20
N VAL A 57 -7.94 -3.84 5.96
CA VAL A 57 -8.49 -4.04 4.62
C VAL A 57 -8.07 -2.90 3.68
N GLU A 58 -8.10 -1.66 4.15
CA GLU A 58 -7.66 -0.50 3.36
C GLU A 58 -6.15 -0.44 3.18
N GLY A 59 -5.37 -0.89 4.16
CA GLY A 59 -3.92 -1.03 4.04
C GLY A 59 -3.54 -2.08 3.00
N VAL A 60 -4.18 -3.25 3.06
CA VAL A 60 -3.97 -4.36 2.11
C VAL A 60 -4.43 -3.96 0.71
N ALA A 61 -5.61 -3.35 0.56
CA ALA A 61 -6.09 -2.85 -0.73
C ALA A 61 -5.15 -1.77 -1.30
N GLY A 62 -4.58 -0.92 -0.44
CA GLY A 62 -3.64 0.12 -0.84
C GLY A 62 -2.32 -0.47 -1.31
N ALA A 63 -1.80 -1.49 -0.61
CA ALA A 63 -0.60 -2.21 -1.02
C ALA A 63 -0.80 -2.94 -2.35
N PHE A 64 -1.93 -3.62 -2.56
CA PHE A 64 -2.24 -4.23 -3.85
C PHE A 64 -2.38 -3.19 -4.97
N GLY A 65 -3.00 -2.05 -4.70
CA GLY A 65 -3.08 -0.93 -5.65
C GLY A 65 -1.71 -0.35 -6.00
N ALA A 66 -0.83 -0.18 -4.99
CA ALA A 66 0.54 0.27 -5.19
C ALA A 66 1.32 -0.73 -6.05
N ILE A 67 1.25 -2.03 -5.78
CA ILE A 67 2.00 -3.05 -6.54
C ILE A 67 1.52 -3.15 -8.00
N PHE A 68 0.22 -3.34 -8.22
CA PHE A 68 -0.30 -3.59 -9.57
C PHE A 68 -0.41 -2.30 -10.39
N LEU A 69 -1.10 -1.30 -9.87
CA LEU A 69 -1.34 -0.06 -10.60
C LEU A 69 -0.09 0.83 -10.58
N GLY A 70 0.61 0.90 -9.45
CA GLY A 70 1.88 1.63 -9.35
C GLY A 70 3.00 0.98 -10.14
N GLY A 71 3.01 -0.35 -10.31
CA GLY A 71 3.96 -1.03 -11.20
C GLY A 71 3.74 -0.69 -12.67
N LEU A 72 2.48 -0.71 -13.12
CA LEU A 72 2.13 -0.33 -14.50
C LEU A 72 2.43 1.16 -14.76
N VAL A 73 1.99 2.04 -13.87
CA VAL A 73 2.18 3.49 -14.01
C VAL A 73 3.65 3.87 -13.85
N GLY A 74 4.36 3.21 -12.95
CA GLY A 74 5.79 3.38 -12.73
C GLY A 74 6.60 3.01 -13.96
N HIS A 75 6.23 1.91 -14.63
CA HIS A 75 6.88 1.50 -15.87
C HIS A 75 6.68 2.50 -17.01
N VAL A 76 5.46 3.05 -17.13
CA VAL A 76 5.17 4.10 -18.12
C VAL A 76 5.91 5.39 -17.78
N LEU A 77 5.93 5.82 -16.51
CA LEU A 77 6.67 7.01 -16.09
C LEU A 77 8.17 6.86 -16.35
N ASP A 78 8.74 5.70 -16.01
CA ASP A 78 10.16 5.41 -16.23
C ASP A 78 10.51 5.47 -17.72
N SER A 79 9.67 4.89 -18.58
CA SER A 79 9.86 4.94 -20.04
C SER A 79 9.88 6.35 -20.62
N ILE A 80 9.22 7.31 -19.97
CA ILE A 80 9.11 8.71 -20.43
C ILE A 80 10.18 9.60 -19.78
N THR A 81 10.49 9.36 -18.52
CA THR A 81 11.31 10.25 -17.69
C THR A 81 12.72 9.72 -17.44
N GLY A 82 12.97 8.42 -17.66
CA GLY A 82 14.21 7.73 -17.29
C GLY A 82 14.44 7.69 -15.78
N GLY A 83 13.38 7.81 -14.96
CA GLY A 83 13.46 7.99 -13.52
C GLY A 83 13.83 6.74 -12.70
N GLY A 84 13.87 5.56 -13.33
CA GLY A 84 14.20 4.29 -12.71
C GLY A 84 13.32 3.98 -11.48
N THR A 85 13.93 3.47 -10.43
CA THR A 85 13.26 3.08 -9.17
C THR A 85 12.40 4.21 -8.56
N TRP A 86 12.78 5.48 -8.75
CA TRP A 86 12.03 6.65 -8.26
C TRP A 86 10.67 6.81 -8.95
N ALA A 87 10.58 6.47 -10.23
CA ALA A 87 9.32 6.49 -10.97
C ALA A 87 8.33 5.47 -10.40
N TYR A 88 8.80 4.25 -10.06
CA TYR A 88 7.98 3.21 -9.43
C TYR A 88 7.58 3.58 -8.01
N LEU A 89 8.47 4.19 -7.22
CA LEU A 89 8.15 4.66 -5.87
C LEU A 89 7.05 5.74 -5.89
N ALA A 90 7.19 6.74 -6.75
CA ALA A 90 6.21 7.81 -6.90
C ALA A 90 4.86 7.29 -7.41
N ALA A 91 4.88 6.45 -8.45
CA ALA A 91 3.68 5.82 -8.99
C ALA A 91 2.98 4.91 -7.97
N GLY A 92 3.75 4.12 -7.22
CA GLY A 92 3.26 3.30 -6.12
C GLY A 92 2.57 4.11 -5.04
N PHE A 93 3.10 5.29 -4.69
CA PHE A 93 2.59 6.12 -3.61
C PHE A 93 1.28 6.76 -4.05
N VAL A 94 1.30 7.39 -5.23
CA VAL A 94 0.15 8.06 -5.82
C VAL A 94 -0.98 7.07 -6.08
N MET A 95 -0.69 5.87 -6.60
CA MET A 95 -1.74 4.89 -6.85
C MET A 95 -2.20 4.15 -5.60
N GLY A 96 -1.33 3.92 -4.61
CA GLY A 96 -1.70 3.34 -3.32
C GLY A 96 -2.59 4.24 -2.47
N GLU A 97 -2.25 5.53 -2.35
CA GLU A 97 -3.06 6.52 -1.62
C GLU A 97 -4.20 7.07 -2.46
N GLY A 98 -3.91 7.50 -3.69
CA GLY A 98 -4.87 8.10 -4.61
C GLY A 98 -5.95 7.12 -5.06
N GLY A 99 -5.62 5.85 -5.26
CA GLY A 99 -6.60 4.82 -5.60
C GLY A 99 -7.68 4.65 -4.52
N ILE A 100 -7.29 4.73 -3.24
CA ILE A 100 -8.23 4.58 -2.13
C ILE A 100 -9.04 5.86 -1.92
N ALA A 101 -8.43 7.03 -2.05
CA ALA A 101 -9.15 8.29 -2.06
C ALA A 101 -10.18 8.34 -3.20
N ALA A 102 -9.82 7.88 -4.40
CA ALA A 102 -10.69 7.81 -5.56
C ALA A 102 -11.87 6.86 -5.33
N ILE A 103 -11.65 5.66 -4.81
CA ILE A 103 -12.74 4.71 -4.49
C ILE A 103 -13.67 5.27 -3.41
N ARG A 104 -13.12 5.90 -2.36
CA ARG A 104 -13.93 6.53 -1.30
C ARG A 104 -14.76 7.71 -1.84
N GLY A 105 -14.16 8.54 -2.69
CA GLY A 105 -14.83 9.65 -3.36
C GLY A 105 -15.93 9.17 -4.32
N PHE A 106 -15.63 8.17 -5.14
CA PHE A 106 -16.58 7.54 -6.06
C PHE A 106 -17.75 6.89 -5.31
N ARG A 107 -17.48 6.18 -4.21
CA ARG A 107 -18.51 5.60 -3.34
C ARG A 107 -19.40 6.69 -2.74
N ARG A 108 -18.83 7.78 -2.21
CA ARG A 108 -19.61 8.92 -1.71
C ARG A 108 -20.46 9.53 -2.82
N PHE A 109 -19.86 9.81 -3.97
CA PHE A 109 -20.55 10.39 -5.12
C PHE A 109 -21.74 9.54 -5.60
N ILE A 110 -21.56 8.22 -5.73
CA ILE A 110 -22.65 7.31 -6.14
C ILE A 110 -23.72 7.19 -5.05
N LEU A 111 -23.35 7.06 -3.78
CA LEU A 111 -24.33 6.89 -2.70
C LEU A 111 -25.10 8.18 -2.40
N GLU A 112 -24.45 9.35 -2.50
CA GLU A 112 -25.10 10.65 -2.28
C GLU A 112 -25.99 11.05 -3.47
N LYS A 113 -25.63 10.71 -4.72
CA LYS A 113 -26.54 10.87 -5.87
C LYS A 113 -27.61 9.78 -5.97
N GLY A 114 -27.36 8.59 -5.43
CA GLY A 114 -28.28 7.44 -5.49
C GLY A 114 -29.34 7.41 -4.39
N GLY A 115 -29.20 8.21 -3.33
CA GLY A 115 -30.14 8.30 -2.20
C GLY A 115 -31.32 9.25 -2.40
N ALA A 116 -31.43 9.92 -3.55
CA ALA A 116 -32.63 10.70 -3.90
C ALA A 116 -33.64 9.80 -4.62
N LYS A 117 -34.25 8.87 -3.89
CA LYS A 117 -35.57 8.30 -4.19
C LYS A 117 -36.14 7.61 -2.96
#